data_AF-A0A2E4APJ7-F1
#
_entry.id   AF-A0A2E4APJ7-F1
#
_cell.length_a   1.000
_cell.length_b   1.000
_cell.length_c   1.000
_cell.angle_alpha   90.00
_cell.angle_beta   90.00
_cell.angle_gamma   90.00
#
_symmetry.space_group_name_H-M   'P 1'
#
loop_
_entity.id
_entity.type
_entity.pdbx_description
1 polymer ?
#
loop_
_entity_poly.entity_id
_entity_poly.type
_entity_poly.pdbx_seq_one_letter_code
_entity_poly.pdbx_strand_id
1 'polypeptide(L)' 'MNLEPPKGNLDTSKTYKAKIDTEKGEIVIHLYSDQTPLTCENFINLSKAGYYDGTTFHRV' A
#
# COMPACT_ATOMS: atom_id res chain seq x y z
N MET A 1 3.86 -13.95 -8.96
CA MET A 1 3.89 -13.14 -7.74
C MET A 1 3.48 -14.02 -6.58
N ASN A 2 4.27 -14.08 -5.50
CA ASN A 2 3.83 -14.73 -4.26
C ASN A 2 3.12 -13.68 -3.42
N LEU A 3 1.78 -13.69 -3.50
CA LEU A 3 0.93 -12.83 -2.68
C LEU A 3 0.61 -13.58 -1.40
N GLU A 4 1.17 -13.11 -0.28
CA GLU A 4 0.87 -13.66 1.04
C GLU A 4 -0.13 -12.76 1.78
N PRO A 5 -1.09 -13.34 2.52
CA PRO A 5 -1.96 -12.56 3.38
C PRO A 5 -1.14 -11.83 4.46
N PRO A 6 -1.61 -10.68 4.97
CA PRO A 6 -0.94 -9.98 6.06
C PRO A 6 -0.87 -10.90 7.29
N LYS A 7 0.29 -10.95 7.94
CA LYS A 7 0.54 -11.81 9.11
C LYS A 7 0.41 -11.05 10.43
N GLY A 8 0.18 -9.74 10.39
CA GLY A 8 0.14 -8.87 11.57
C GLY A 8 1.52 -8.45 12.06
N ASN A 9 2.55 -8.59 11.23
CA ASN A 9 3.96 -8.35 11.61
C ASN A 9 4.46 -6.95 11.24
N LEU A 10 3.56 -6.06 10.79
CA LEU A 10 3.92 -4.67 10.49
C LEU A 10 4.32 -3.93 11.77
N ASP A 11 5.47 -3.27 11.75
CA ASP A 11 5.95 -2.47 12.87
C ASP A 11 5.15 -1.16 12.98
N THR A 12 4.12 -1.17 13.81
CA THR A 12 3.19 -0.03 13.97
C THR A 12 3.79 1.19 14.65
N SER A 13 5.03 1.10 15.17
CA SER A 13 5.74 2.24 15.73
C SER A 13 6.36 3.14 14.66
N LYS A 14 6.43 2.66 13.41
CA LYS A 14 7.01 3.40 12.28
C LYS A 14 5.97 4.18 11.49
N THR A 15 6.43 5.25 10.87
CA THR A 15 5.66 5.98 9.85
C THR A 15 5.85 5.33 8.48
N TYR A 16 4.75 5.01 7.82
CA TYR A 16 4.73 4.52 6.45
C TYR A 16 4.11 5.55 5.51
N LYS A 17 4.70 5.67 4.33
CA LYS A 17 4.16 6.45 3.21
C LYS A 17 4.24 5.59 1.96
N ALA A 18 3.28 5.78 1.05
CA ALA A 18 3.33 5.21 -0.28
C ALA A 18 3.31 6.33 -1.32
N LYS A 19 4.11 6.12 -2.36
CA LYS A 19 4.10 6.95 -3.56
C LYS A 19 3.38 6.17 -4.65
N ILE A 20 2.35 6.78 -5.23
CA ILE A 20 1.61 6.24 -6.36
C ILE A 20 1.93 7.12 -7.56
N ASP A 21 2.72 6.59 -8.49
CA ASP A 21 3.04 7.26 -9.74
C ASP A 21 1.90 6.99 -10.74
N THR A 22 1.24 8.05 -11.22
CA THR A 22 0.16 7.96 -12.20
C THR A 22 0.50 8.79 -13.43
N GLU A 23 -0.23 8.58 -14.54
CA GLU A 23 -0.13 9.44 -15.73
C GLU A 23 -0.50 10.91 -15.47
N LYS A 24 -1.18 11.21 -14.35
CA LYS A 24 -1.59 12.56 -13.97
C LYS A 24 -0.66 13.19 -12.92
N GLY A 25 0.40 12.49 -12.54
CA GLY A 25 1.38 12.95 -11.56
C GLY A 25 1.48 12.03 -10.34
N GLU A 26 2.31 12.46 -9.41
CA GLU A 26 2.63 11.75 -8.18
C GLU A 26 1.56 12.00 -7.09
N ILE A 27 1.14 10.93 -6.42
CA ILE A 27 0.32 11.00 -5.20
C ILE A 27 1.11 10.39 -4.06
N VAL A 28 1.34 11.16 -2.99
CA VAL A 28 1.97 10.66 -1.76
C VAL A 28 0.91 10.53 -0.67
N ILE A 29 0.70 9.30 -0.19
CA ILE A 29 -0.24 9.01 0.88
C ILE A 29 0.50 8.58 2.16
N HIS A 30 -0.05 8.97 3.30
CA HIS A 30 0.38 8.47 4.60
C HIS A 30 -0.48 7.27 5.00
N LEU A 31 0.16 6.24 5.56
CA LEU A 31 -0.52 5.03 6.01
C LEU A 31 -0.57 5.03 7.55
N TYR A 32 -1.79 5.06 8.11
CA TYR A 32 -2.04 5.03 9.54
C TYR A 32 -1.98 3.58 10.07
N SER A 33 -0.76 3.02 10.09
CA SER A 33 -0.50 1.64 10.51
C SER A 33 -0.77 1.39 11.99
N ASP A 34 -0.75 2.43 12.82
CA ASP A 34 -1.14 2.40 14.23
C ASP A 34 -2.64 2.18 14.42
N GLN A 35 -3.47 2.67 13.49
CA GLN A 35 -4.93 2.52 13.54
C GLN A 35 -5.42 1.29 12.77
N THR A 36 -4.77 0.96 11.64
CA THR A 36 -5.23 -0.09 10.71
C THR A 36 -4.07 -1.01 10.25
N PRO A 37 -3.41 -1.74 11.16
CA PRO A 37 -2.16 -2.45 10.87
C PRO A 37 -2.29 -3.49 9.76
N LEU A 38 -3.33 -4.34 9.81
CA LEU A 38 -3.52 -5.40 8.82
C LEU A 38 -3.83 -4.85 7.42
N THR A 39 -4.61 -3.77 7.35
CA THR A 39 -4.93 -3.11 6.08
C THR A 39 -3.70 -2.46 5.47
N CYS A 40 -2.91 -1.75 6.28
CA CYS A 40 -1.65 -1.16 5.86
C CYS A 40 -0.65 -2.23 5.41
N GLU A 41 -0.51 -3.33 6.15
CA GLU A 41 0.37 -4.45 5.79
C GLU A 41 -0.05 -5.08 4.45
N ASN A 42 -1.35 -5.34 4.28
CA ASN A 42 -1.88 -5.88 3.03
C ASN A 42 -1.58 -4.95 1.84
N PHE A 43 -1.83 -3.65 2.00
CA PHE A 43 -1.53 -2.66 0.96
C PHE A 43 -0.03 -2.64 0.62
N ILE A 44 0.85 -2.57 1.62
CA ILE A 44 2.31 -2.57 1.44
C ILE A 44 2.78 -3.85 0.73
N ASN A 45 2.26 -5.01 1.12
CA ASN A 45 2.64 -6.29 0.51
C ASN A 45 2.22 -6.35 -0.96
N LEU A 46 0.99 -5.96 -1.28
CA LEU A 46 0.48 -5.89 -2.66
C LEU A 46 1.27 -4.87 -3.50
N SER A 47 1.56 -3.69 -2.96
CA SER A 47 2.38 -2.68 -3.63
C SER A 47 3.79 -3.18 -3.92
N LYS A 48 4.47 -3.79 -2.94
CA LYS A 48 5.83 -4.34 -3.14
C LYS A 48 5.86 -5.52 -4.11
N ALA A 49 4.75 -6.23 -4.25
CA ALA A 49 4.60 -7.29 -5.23
C ALA A 49 4.33 -6.77 -6.66
N GLY A 50 4.13 -5.45 -6.86
CA GLY A 50 3.76 -4.86 -8.15
C GLY A 50 2.30 -5.08 -8.54
N TYR A 51 1.44 -5.44 -7.58
CA TYR A 51 0.05 -5.82 -7.88
C TYR A 51 -0.78 -4.68 -8.48
N TYR A 52 -0.49 -3.44 -8.11
CA TYR A 52 -1.23 -2.26 -8.57
C TYR A 52 -0.63 -1.64 -9.85
N ASP A 53 0.50 -2.14 -10.34
CA ASP A 53 1.17 -1.57 -11.50
C ASP A 53 0.29 -1.73 -12.76
N GLY A 54 0.07 -0.63 -13.48
CA GLY A 54 -0.78 -0.60 -14.68
C GLY A 54 -2.28 -0.65 -14.42
N THR A 55 -2.73 -0.66 -13.16
CA THR A 55 -4.16 -0.55 -12.82
C THR A 55 -4.68 0.88 -13.07
N THR A 56 -5.99 1.01 -13.35
CA THR A 56 -6.63 2.31 -13.59
C THR A 56 -7.58 2.71 -12.46
N PHE A 57 -7.72 4.01 -12.24
CA PHE A 57 -8.83 4.57 -11.45
C PHE A 57 -10.11 4.53 -12.30
N HIS A 58 -10.77 3.38 -12.33
CA HIS A 58 -11.94 3.12 -13.17
C HIS A 58 -13.21 3.86 -12.74
N ARG A 59 -13.20 4.51 -11.57
CA ARG A 59 -14.31 5.29 -11.03
C ARG A 59 -13.80 6.59 -10.40
N VAL A 60 -14.49 7.69 -10.73
CA VAL A 60 -14.24 9.07 -10.27
C VAL A 60 -15.54 9.65 -9.72
#